data_AF-A0AAU1VC85-F1
#
_entry.id   AF-A0AAU1VC85-F1
#
_cell.length_a   1.000
_cell.length_b   1.000
_cell.length_c   1.000
_cell.angle_alpha   90.00
_cell.angle_beta   90.00
_cell.angle_gamma   90.00
#
_symmetry.space_group_name_H-M   'P 1'
#
loop_
_entity.id
_entity.type
_entity.pdbx_description
1 polymer ?
#
loop_
_entity_poly.entity_id
_entity_poly.type
_entity_poly.pdbx_seq_one_letter_code
_entity_poly.pdbx_strand_id
1 'polypeptide(L)'
;MQQSRRDEARAADQKRAERERAAATAADAVRQAQACEDCGQQQAAGLCEACGYRRRTEALIAEAGMVAATWSADLTDQDAIATVTTDVRAALEHEVAAGHARYLNAMDQDAQNENPTGFAAALAYGALQTVEEALPEFRHSAPTGWAGPRKLTRKLGGHTELTTTAAGSSTTRTGRMPSPRRRRQPTPPGRALRSTRSRRGWSSCVSRLPPGPSSPRPHHGWTGFPSLLPGSWRATPAVIV
;
A
#
# COMPACT_ATOMS: atom_id res chain seq x y z
N MET A 1 56.90 -13.26 20.83
CA MET A 1 56.01 -14.45 20.79
C MET A 1 54.54 -14.13 21.02
N GLN A 2 54.13 -13.43 22.10
CA GLN A 2 52.70 -13.15 22.33
C GLN A 2 52.07 -12.24 21.27
N GLN A 3 52.82 -11.26 20.76
CA GLN A 3 52.34 -10.34 19.72
C GLN A 3 52.05 -11.07 18.39
N SER A 4 52.96 -11.92 17.89
CA SER A 4 52.69 -12.62 16.62
C SER A 4 51.49 -13.56 16.71
N ARG A 5 51.27 -14.22 17.85
CA ARG A 5 50.04 -15.03 18.07
C ARG A 5 48.76 -14.20 17.98
N ARG A 6 48.76 -12.96 18.48
CA ARG A 6 47.62 -12.05 18.38
C ARG A 6 47.41 -11.56 16.93
N ASP A 7 48.50 -11.34 16.20
CA ASP A 7 48.45 -10.91 14.81
C ASP A 7 47.96 -12.03 13.89
N GLU A 8 48.44 -13.26 14.11
CA GLU A 8 47.96 -14.47 13.43
C GLU A 8 46.46 -14.72 13.69
N ALA A 9 46.01 -14.56 14.93
CA ALA A 9 44.58 -14.67 15.28
C ALA A 9 43.74 -13.61 14.54
N ARG A 10 44.17 -12.34 14.55
CA ARG A 10 43.48 -11.26 13.82
C ARG A 10 43.44 -11.51 12.31
N ALA A 11 44.52 -11.99 11.71
CA ALA A 11 44.57 -12.32 10.29
C ALA A 11 43.64 -13.49 9.94
N ALA A 12 43.56 -14.51 10.80
CA ALA A 12 42.64 -15.63 10.63
C ALA A 12 41.17 -15.18 10.71
N ASP A 13 40.84 -14.31 11.66
CA ASP A 13 39.49 -13.74 11.82
C ASP A 13 39.11 -12.86 10.63
N GLN A 14 40.02 -12.02 10.14
CA GLN A 14 39.80 -11.20 8.94
C GLN A 14 39.50 -12.07 7.72
N LYS A 15 40.32 -13.10 7.49
CA LYS A 15 40.12 -14.04 6.39
C LYS A 15 38.79 -14.79 6.49
N ARG A 16 38.35 -15.14 7.70
CA ARG A 16 37.03 -15.74 7.92
C ARG A 16 35.91 -14.75 7.60
N ALA A 17 36.00 -13.51 8.12
CA ALA A 17 35.00 -12.48 7.86
C ALA A 17 34.88 -12.14 6.37
N GLU A 18 36.00 -12.11 5.63
CA GLU A 18 35.99 -11.92 4.17
C GLU A 18 35.27 -13.06 3.44
N ARG A 19 35.52 -14.32 3.84
CA ARG A 19 34.82 -15.48 3.28
C ARG A 19 33.32 -15.44 3.57
N GLU A 20 32.95 -15.06 4.79
CA GLU A 20 31.54 -14.94 5.18
C GLU A 20 30.84 -13.82 4.40
N ARG A 21 31.48 -12.66 4.21
CA ARG A 21 30.95 -11.60 3.35
C ARG A 21 30.81 -12.06 1.90
N ALA A 22 31.82 -12.73 1.36
CA ALA A 22 31.78 -13.26 -0.01
C ALA A 22 30.65 -14.28 -0.18
N ALA A 23 30.47 -15.18 0.79
CA ALA A 23 29.38 -16.15 0.80
C ALA A 23 28.01 -15.46 0.90
N ALA A 24 27.88 -14.43 1.74
CA ALA A 24 26.65 -13.64 1.85
C ALA A 24 26.33 -12.93 0.52
N THR A 25 27.31 -12.26 -0.10
CA THR A 25 27.12 -11.62 -1.42
C THR A 25 26.73 -12.63 -2.50
N ALA A 26 27.34 -13.82 -2.51
CA ALA A 26 26.97 -14.87 -3.46
C ALA A 26 25.54 -15.38 -3.23
N ALA A 27 25.16 -15.61 -1.96
CA ALA A 27 23.81 -16.01 -1.60
C ALA A 27 22.78 -14.92 -1.98
N ASP A 28 23.12 -13.65 -1.77
CA ASP A 28 22.28 -12.52 -2.13
C ASP A 28 22.11 -12.42 -3.65
N ALA A 29 23.17 -12.61 -4.42
CA ALA A 29 23.09 -12.64 -5.88
C ALA A 29 22.16 -13.75 -6.40
N VAL A 30 22.25 -14.96 -5.81
CA VAL A 30 21.34 -16.08 -6.14
C VAL A 30 19.89 -15.73 -5.79
N ARG A 31 19.65 -15.11 -4.63
CA ARG A 31 18.29 -14.67 -4.26
C ARG A 31 17.79 -13.63 -5.25
N GLN A 32 18.56 -12.57 -5.50
CA GLN A 32 18.19 -11.50 -6.43
C GLN A 32 17.87 -12.01 -7.82
N ALA A 33 18.56 -13.06 -8.31
CA ALA A 33 18.28 -13.66 -9.62
C ALA A 33 16.95 -14.43 -9.71
N GLN A 34 16.28 -14.74 -8.60
CA GLN A 34 15.02 -15.48 -8.61
C GLN A 34 13.91 -14.67 -9.30
N ALA A 35 13.16 -15.33 -10.17
CA ALA A 35 11.98 -14.75 -10.79
C ALA A 35 10.84 -14.58 -9.78
N CYS A 36 9.91 -13.68 -10.09
CA CYS A 36 8.70 -13.48 -9.32
C CYS A 36 7.81 -14.72 -9.43
N GLU A 37 7.38 -15.27 -8.29
CA GLU A 37 6.48 -16.42 -8.20
C GLU A 37 5.14 -16.19 -8.93
N ASP A 38 4.63 -14.95 -8.93
CA ASP A 38 3.29 -14.64 -9.43
C ASP A 38 3.28 -14.26 -10.91
N CYS A 39 4.23 -13.43 -11.35
CA CYS A 39 4.24 -12.90 -12.72
C CYS A 39 5.43 -13.36 -13.56
N GLY A 40 6.36 -14.14 -13.00
CA GLY A 40 7.55 -14.63 -13.71
C GLY A 40 8.60 -13.55 -14.03
N GLN A 41 8.41 -12.31 -13.56
CA GLN A 41 9.39 -11.23 -13.76
C GLN A 41 10.75 -11.64 -13.23
N GLN A 42 11.77 -11.56 -14.08
CA GLN A 42 13.15 -11.91 -13.70
C GLN A 42 13.70 -10.93 -12.68
N GLN A 43 14.68 -11.39 -11.89
CA GLN A 43 15.41 -10.57 -10.93
C GLN A 43 14.52 -9.91 -9.86
N ALA A 44 13.55 -10.66 -9.33
CA ALA A 44 12.55 -10.16 -8.40
C ALA A 44 12.76 -10.63 -6.95
N ALA A 45 13.86 -11.34 -6.66
CA ALA A 45 14.11 -11.94 -5.35
C ALA A 45 12.97 -12.83 -4.82
N GLY A 46 12.24 -13.51 -5.72
CA GLY A 46 11.12 -14.38 -5.41
C GLY A 46 9.75 -13.70 -5.54
N LEU A 47 9.61 -12.42 -5.22
CA LEU A 47 8.34 -11.70 -5.37
C LEU A 47 8.59 -10.24 -5.74
N CYS A 48 8.15 -9.83 -6.94
CA CYS A 48 8.31 -8.44 -7.34
C CYS A 48 7.40 -7.53 -6.52
N GLU A 49 7.81 -6.27 -6.38
CA GLU A 49 7.14 -5.29 -5.54
C GLU A 49 5.65 -5.13 -5.87
N ALA A 50 5.29 -5.08 -7.16
CA ALA A 50 3.90 -5.03 -7.60
C ALA A 50 3.07 -6.24 -7.13
N CYS A 51 3.62 -7.46 -7.25
CA CYS A 51 2.95 -8.69 -6.76
C CYS A 51 2.83 -8.68 -5.24
N GLY A 52 3.86 -8.22 -4.53
CA GLY A 52 3.85 -8.04 -3.08
C GLY A 52 2.77 -7.08 -2.60
N TYR A 53 2.55 -5.96 -3.31
CA TYR A 53 1.43 -5.05 -3.02
C TYR A 53 0.09 -5.72 -3.31
N ARG A 54 -0.09 -6.36 -4.47
CA ARG A 54 -1.35 -7.06 -4.82
C ARG A 54 -1.74 -8.13 -3.80
N ARG A 55 -0.81 -9.00 -3.37
CA ARG A 55 -1.09 -10.01 -2.34
C ARG A 55 -1.55 -9.37 -1.02
N ARG A 56 -0.96 -8.24 -0.63
CA ARG A 56 -1.38 -7.48 0.56
C ARG A 56 -2.76 -6.85 0.38
N THR A 57 -3.03 -6.23 -0.76
CA THR A 57 -4.35 -5.67 -1.08
C THR A 57 -5.45 -6.74 -0.97
N GLU A 58 -5.26 -7.91 -1.59
CA GLU A 58 -6.21 -9.03 -1.50
C GLU A 58 -6.42 -9.52 -0.07
N ALA A 59 -5.35 -9.63 0.72
CA ALA A 59 -5.44 -10.03 2.12
C ALA A 59 -6.26 -9.01 2.94
N LEU A 60 -6.08 -7.71 2.71
CA LEU A 60 -6.85 -6.66 3.38
C LEU A 60 -8.31 -6.61 2.93
N ILE A 61 -8.60 -6.86 1.65
CA ILE A 61 -9.99 -6.98 1.15
C ILE A 61 -10.70 -8.16 1.85
N ALA A 62 -10.02 -9.31 1.97
CA ALA A 62 -10.55 -10.46 2.68
C ALA A 62 -10.78 -10.18 4.17
N GLU A 63 -9.83 -9.52 4.84
CA GLU A 63 -9.98 -9.08 6.24
C GLU A 63 -11.18 -8.14 6.40
N ALA A 64 -11.31 -7.13 5.53
CA ALA A 64 -12.41 -6.17 5.56
C ALA A 64 -13.78 -6.87 5.41
N GLY A 65 -13.89 -7.82 4.47
CA GLY A 65 -15.10 -8.62 4.27
C GLY A 65 -15.48 -9.42 5.51
N MET A 66 -14.51 -10.09 6.15
CA MET A 66 -14.74 -10.88 7.36
C MET A 66 -15.12 -10.01 8.56
N VAL A 67 -14.47 -8.84 8.73
CA VAL A 67 -14.83 -7.86 9.75
C VAL A 67 -16.26 -7.38 9.54
N ALA A 68 -16.64 -7.03 8.31
CA ALA A 68 -18.01 -6.61 8.01
C ALA A 68 -19.02 -7.72 8.30
N ALA A 69 -18.77 -8.95 7.85
CA ALA A 69 -19.64 -10.10 8.08
C ALA A 69 -19.86 -10.37 9.58
N THR A 70 -18.82 -10.19 10.42
CA THR A 70 -18.91 -10.32 11.89
C THR A 70 -19.99 -9.42 12.51
N TRP A 71 -20.27 -8.27 11.90
CA TRP A 71 -21.22 -7.29 12.44
C TRP A 71 -22.57 -7.25 11.73
N SER A 72 -22.67 -7.77 10.50
CA SER A 72 -23.86 -7.60 9.66
C SER A 72 -24.49 -8.89 9.13
N ALA A 73 -23.78 -10.01 9.14
CA ALA A 73 -24.30 -11.31 8.70
C ALA A 73 -24.70 -12.20 9.88
N ASP A 74 -25.65 -13.10 9.65
CA ASP A 74 -25.82 -14.26 10.52
C ASP A 74 -24.62 -15.18 10.33
N LEU A 75 -23.79 -15.33 11.37
CA LEU A 75 -22.57 -16.14 11.29
C LEU A 75 -22.82 -17.65 11.18
N THR A 76 -24.07 -18.08 11.38
CA THR A 76 -24.49 -19.47 11.14
C THR A 76 -24.93 -19.70 9.68
N ASP A 77 -25.17 -18.62 8.93
CA ASP A 77 -25.54 -18.64 7.53
C ASP A 77 -24.33 -18.31 6.64
N GLN A 78 -23.78 -19.32 5.98
CA GLN A 78 -22.63 -19.15 5.09
C GLN A 78 -22.96 -18.30 3.85
N ASP A 79 -24.21 -18.32 3.37
CA ASP A 79 -24.62 -17.52 2.22
C ASP A 79 -24.72 -16.05 2.60
N ALA A 80 -25.15 -15.74 3.84
CA ALA A 80 -25.12 -14.37 4.37
C ALA A 80 -23.68 -13.84 4.47
N ILE A 81 -22.73 -14.63 4.98
CA ILE A 81 -21.30 -14.25 5.04
C ILE A 81 -20.73 -14.04 3.62
N ALA A 82 -21.00 -14.97 2.70
CA ALA A 82 -20.54 -14.88 1.32
C ALA A 82 -21.08 -13.62 0.62
N THR A 83 -22.34 -13.26 0.87
CA THR A 83 -22.96 -12.05 0.33
C THR A 83 -22.25 -10.79 0.84
N VAL A 84 -22.07 -10.66 2.15
CA VAL A 84 -21.40 -9.47 2.73
C VAL A 84 -19.95 -9.35 2.28
N THR A 85 -19.19 -10.45 2.27
CA THR A 85 -17.80 -10.44 1.82
C THR A 85 -17.66 -10.09 0.33
N THR A 86 -18.59 -10.55 -0.51
CA THR A 86 -18.65 -10.19 -1.94
C THR A 86 -18.97 -8.71 -2.12
N ASP A 87 -19.93 -8.17 -1.38
CA ASP A 87 -20.31 -6.75 -1.45
C ASP A 87 -19.15 -5.83 -1.03
N VAL A 88 -18.44 -6.18 0.04
CA VAL A 88 -17.26 -5.43 0.50
C VAL A 88 -16.14 -5.48 -0.53
N ARG A 89 -15.87 -6.65 -1.10
CA ARG A 89 -14.90 -6.80 -2.20
C ARG A 89 -15.26 -5.89 -3.37
N ALA A 90 -16.50 -5.94 -3.84
CA ALA A 90 -16.95 -5.13 -4.97
C ALA A 90 -16.82 -3.62 -4.69
N ALA A 91 -17.14 -3.18 -3.47
CA ALA A 91 -16.99 -1.78 -3.07
C ALA A 91 -15.51 -1.33 -3.06
N LEU A 92 -14.60 -2.14 -2.50
CA LEU A 92 -13.18 -1.83 -2.47
C LEU A 92 -12.54 -1.87 -3.86
N GLU A 93 -12.89 -2.86 -4.69
CA GLU A 93 -12.44 -2.95 -6.09
C GLU A 93 -12.90 -1.74 -6.91
N HIS A 94 -14.11 -1.21 -6.64
CA HIS A 94 -14.61 0.01 -7.26
C HIS A 94 -13.78 1.25 -6.88
N GLU A 95 -13.46 1.42 -5.59
CA GLU A 95 -12.62 2.54 -5.12
C GLU A 95 -11.19 2.45 -5.68
N VAL A 96 -10.61 1.24 -5.74
CA VAL A 96 -9.32 1.00 -6.37
C VAL A 96 -9.34 1.39 -7.84
N ALA A 97 -10.36 0.97 -8.60
CA ALA A 97 -10.51 1.32 -10.00
C ALA A 97 -10.64 2.84 -10.21
N ALA A 98 -11.39 3.54 -9.33
CA ALA A 98 -11.50 5.00 -9.35
C ALA A 98 -10.15 5.67 -9.03
N GLY A 99 -9.39 5.14 -8.07
CA GLY A 99 -8.03 5.58 -7.76
C GLY A 99 -7.08 5.44 -8.95
N HIS A 100 -7.10 4.28 -9.61
CA HIS A 100 -6.31 4.03 -10.82
C HIS A 100 -6.65 4.97 -11.95
N ALA A 101 -7.94 5.20 -12.22
CA ALA A 101 -8.38 6.14 -13.26
C ALA A 101 -7.88 7.57 -12.99
N ARG A 102 -7.96 8.03 -11.72
CA ARG A 102 -7.42 9.35 -11.32
C ARG A 102 -5.91 9.45 -11.55
N TYR A 103 -5.17 8.41 -11.19
CA TYR A 103 -3.71 8.37 -11.39
C TYR A 103 -3.34 8.37 -12.87
N LEU A 104 -3.98 7.52 -13.68
CA LEU A 104 -3.78 7.44 -15.13
C LEU A 104 -4.08 8.76 -15.84
N ASN A 105 -5.15 9.45 -15.44
CA ASN A 105 -5.51 10.74 -16.02
C ASN A 105 -4.55 11.88 -15.66
N ALA A 106 -3.79 11.74 -14.57
CA ALA A 106 -2.83 12.75 -14.11
C ALA A 106 -1.41 12.54 -14.66
N MET A 107 -1.09 11.32 -15.11
CA MET A 107 0.24 10.96 -15.59
C MET A 107 0.35 11.09 -17.10
N ASP A 108 1.49 11.59 -17.57
CA ASP A 108 1.85 11.60 -18.99
C ASP A 108 2.08 10.17 -19.49
N GLN A 109 1.65 9.87 -20.72
CA GLN A 109 1.68 8.51 -21.27
C GLN A 109 3.10 8.06 -21.62
N ASP A 110 3.97 8.98 -22.05
CA ASP A 110 5.35 8.64 -22.39
C ASP A 110 6.13 8.21 -21.14
N ALA A 111 5.92 8.90 -20.01
CA ALA A 111 6.48 8.51 -18.72
C ALA A 111 6.06 7.10 -18.26
N GLN A 112 4.87 6.63 -18.65
CA GLN A 112 4.40 5.27 -18.32
C GLN A 112 5.16 4.21 -19.12
N ASN A 113 5.48 4.52 -20.38
CA ASN A 113 6.17 3.61 -21.29
C ASN A 113 7.67 3.47 -20.98
N GLU A 114 8.30 4.51 -20.41
CA GLU A 114 9.71 4.48 -20.02
C GLU A 114 10.02 3.47 -18.91
N ASN A 115 9.08 3.24 -17.98
CA ASN A 115 9.25 2.30 -16.87
C ASN A 115 7.97 1.51 -16.56
N PRO A 116 7.59 0.52 -17.38
CA PRO A 116 6.35 -0.23 -17.19
C PRO A 116 6.33 -1.03 -15.88
N THR A 117 7.49 -1.47 -15.38
CA THR A 117 7.59 -2.19 -14.11
C THR A 117 7.34 -1.27 -12.92
N GLY A 118 8.02 -0.12 -12.87
CA GLY A 118 7.83 0.87 -11.81
C GLY A 118 6.40 1.42 -11.82
N PHE A 119 5.84 1.62 -13.02
CA PHE A 119 4.44 2.01 -13.18
C PHE A 119 3.46 0.98 -12.62
N ALA A 120 3.66 -0.31 -12.93
CA ALA A 120 2.85 -1.39 -12.36
C ALA A 120 2.96 -1.47 -10.83
N ALA A 121 4.16 -1.24 -10.26
CA ALA A 121 4.35 -1.17 -8.82
C ALA A 121 3.62 0.03 -8.19
N ALA A 122 3.66 1.20 -8.83
CA ALA A 122 2.95 2.40 -8.37
C ALA A 122 1.42 2.20 -8.35
N LEU A 123 0.85 1.59 -9.40
CA LEU A 123 -0.58 1.25 -9.43
C LEU A 123 -0.97 0.24 -8.34
N ALA A 124 -0.14 -0.79 -8.13
CA ALA A 124 -0.37 -1.79 -7.10
C ALA A 124 -0.26 -1.18 -5.69
N TYR A 125 0.69 -0.27 -5.46
CA TYR A 125 0.81 0.47 -4.21
C TYR A 125 -0.38 1.41 -3.98
N GLY A 126 -0.82 2.13 -5.00
CA GLY A 126 -2.02 2.98 -4.93
C GLY A 126 -3.28 2.18 -4.58
N ALA A 127 -3.42 0.95 -5.11
CA ALA A 127 -4.50 0.04 -4.71
C ALA A 127 -4.42 -0.34 -3.23
N LEU A 128 -3.22 -0.68 -2.73
CA LEU A 128 -3.00 -0.97 -1.31
C LEU A 128 -3.38 0.22 -0.42
N GLN A 129 -2.90 1.43 -0.75
CA GLN A 129 -3.22 2.64 0.02
C GLN A 129 -4.74 2.91 0.03
N THR A 130 -5.40 2.78 -1.12
CA THR A 130 -6.86 2.96 -1.22
C THR A 130 -7.61 2.02 -0.27
N VAL A 131 -7.20 0.74 -0.20
CA VAL A 131 -7.81 -0.22 0.72
C VAL A 131 -7.48 0.11 2.17
N GLU A 132 -6.22 0.42 2.50
CA GLU A 132 -5.79 0.79 3.86
C GLU A 132 -6.56 2.00 4.41
N GLU A 133 -6.82 3.02 3.57
CA GLU A 133 -7.60 4.21 3.91
C GLU A 133 -9.09 3.89 4.15
N ALA A 134 -9.65 2.90 3.44
CA ALA A 134 -11.04 2.49 3.59
C ALA A 134 -11.28 1.57 4.80
N LEU A 135 -10.26 0.84 5.28
CA LEU A 135 -10.39 -0.13 6.39
C LEU A 135 -11.02 0.43 7.67
N PRO A 136 -10.68 1.65 8.15
CA PRO A 136 -11.33 2.23 9.31
C PRO A 136 -12.85 2.31 9.16
N GLU A 137 -13.40 2.52 7.96
CA GLU A 137 -14.86 2.59 7.79
C GLU A 137 -15.53 1.25 8.11
N PHE A 138 -14.92 0.13 7.71
CA PHE A 138 -15.42 -1.21 8.02
C PHE A 138 -15.23 -1.60 9.48
N ARG A 139 -14.17 -1.09 10.13
CA ARG A 139 -13.89 -1.34 11.56
C ARG A 139 -14.78 -0.51 12.51
N HIS A 140 -15.12 0.72 12.13
CA HIS A 140 -15.90 1.64 12.98
C HIS A 140 -17.42 1.57 12.71
N SER A 141 -17.85 0.93 11.62
CA SER A 141 -19.27 0.82 11.27
C SER A 141 -19.88 -0.49 11.74
N ALA A 142 -20.34 -0.52 13.00
CA ALA A 142 -21.27 -1.51 13.52
C ALA A 142 -22.23 -0.84 14.53
N PRO A 143 -23.55 -1.11 14.59
CA PRO A 143 -24.52 -1.54 13.58
C PRO A 143 -25.69 -0.51 13.48
N THR A 144 -25.44 0.79 13.30
CA THR A 144 -26.56 1.77 13.19
C THR A 144 -27.23 1.83 11.80
N GLY A 145 -27.14 0.74 11.03
CA GLY A 145 -27.78 0.61 9.72
C GLY A 145 -26.80 0.81 8.58
N TRP A 146 -25.96 -0.20 8.34
CA TRP A 146 -25.23 -0.36 7.09
C TRP A 146 -26.25 -0.53 5.95
N ALA A 147 -26.71 0.59 5.39
CA ALA A 147 -27.70 0.65 4.33
C ALA A 147 -27.04 0.42 2.97
N GLY A 148 -26.36 -0.72 2.81
CA GLY A 148 -25.77 -1.21 1.57
C GLY A 148 -24.77 -0.27 0.85
N PRO A 149 -24.22 -0.71 -0.30
CA PRO A 149 -23.24 0.04 -1.07
C PRO A 149 -23.75 1.38 -1.62
N ARG A 150 -25.08 1.61 -1.62
CA ARG A 150 -25.69 2.88 -2.08
C ARG A 150 -25.37 4.09 -1.21
N LYS A 151 -24.97 3.93 0.06
CA LYS A 151 -24.59 5.07 0.92
C LYS A 151 -23.09 5.38 0.92
N LEU A 152 -22.23 4.43 0.58
CA LEU A 152 -20.77 4.66 0.48
C LEU A 152 -20.43 5.57 -0.70
N THR A 153 -21.05 5.35 -1.87
CA THR A 153 -20.83 6.22 -3.05
C THR A 153 -21.22 7.68 -2.82
N ARG A 154 -22.18 7.95 -1.92
CA ARG A 154 -22.58 9.33 -1.58
C ARG A 154 -21.61 10.02 -0.61
N LYS A 155 -20.92 9.29 0.26
CA LYS A 155 -20.06 9.90 1.30
C LYS A 155 -18.62 10.12 0.80
N LEU A 156 -18.12 9.26 -0.08
CA LEU A 156 -16.78 9.40 -0.66
C LEU A 156 -16.75 10.28 -1.92
N GLY A 157 -17.88 10.45 -2.63
CA GLY A 157 -18.01 11.39 -3.75
C GLY A 157 -18.17 12.87 -3.35
N GLY A 158 -18.17 13.21 -2.06
CA GLY A 158 -18.55 14.54 -1.56
C GLY A 158 -17.42 15.59 -1.47
N HIS A 159 -16.17 15.25 -1.77
CA HIS A 159 -15.04 16.19 -1.63
C HIS A 159 -14.45 16.74 -2.93
N THR A 160 -15.10 16.48 -4.07
CA THR A 160 -14.78 17.17 -5.34
C THR A 160 -16.02 17.83 -5.92
N GLU A 161 -16.49 18.90 -5.28
CA GLU A 161 -17.17 19.97 -6.02
C GLU A 161 -16.11 20.67 -6.90
N LEU A 162 -15.74 20.01 -7.99
CA LEU A 162 -15.21 20.70 -9.16
C LEU A 162 -16.35 21.55 -9.70
N THR A 163 -16.19 22.86 -9.59
CA THR A 163 -17.02 23.86 -10.23
C THR A 163 -16.87 23.71 -11.75
N THR A 164 -17.57 22.75 -12.35
CA THR A 164 -17.80 22.71 -13.79
C THR A 164 -18.90 23.70 -14.11
N THR A 165 -18.52 24.97 -14.23
CA THR A 165 -19.32 26.00 -14.86
C THR A 165 -19.23 25.79 -16.37
N ALA A 166 -20.15 25.00 -16.92
CA ALA A 166 -20.40 24.96 -18.35
C ALA A 166 -21.30 26.15 -18.74
N ALA A 167 -20.78 26.99 -19.63
CA ALA A 167 -21.53 27.95 -20.42
C ALA A 167 -22.63 27.24 -21.23
N GLY A 168 -23.80 27.80 -21.55
CA GLY A 168 -24.37 29.12 -21.28
C GLY A 168 -25.73 29.20 -21.99
N SER A 169 -26.53 30.22 -21.67
CA SER A 169 -27.46 30.88 -22.61
C SER A 169 -28.05 32.15 -22.00
N SER A 170 -27.57 33.25 -22.57
CA SER A 170 -28.10 34.61 -22.69
C SER A 170 -29.52 34.90 -22.19
N THR A 171 -29.61 35.80 -21.21
CA THR A 171 -30.67 36.82 -21.16
C THR A 171 -30.08 38.15 -20.72
N THR A 172 -30.23 39.15 -21.59
CA THR A 172 -29.81 40.55 -21.43
C THR A 172 -30.45 41.18 -20.21
N ARG A 173 -29.66 41.62 -19.23
CA ARG A 173 -30.11 42.54 -18.18
C ARG A 173 -29.08 43.64 -17.94
N THR A 174 -29.38 44.79 -18.54
CA THR A 174 -28.79 46.09 -18.22
C THR A 174 -29.03 46.41 -16.74
N GLY A 175 -27.99 46.64 -15.96
CA GLY A 175 -28.17 47.07 -14.58
C GLY A 175 -26.90 47.13 -13.73
N ARG A 176 -26.29 48.32 -13.72
CA ARG A 176 -25.75 48.98 -12.51
C ARG A 176 -24.46 48.39 -11.89
N MET A 177 -23.34 49.08 -12.13
CA MET A 177 -22.09 48.93 -11.38
C MET A 177 -22.26 49.30 -9.89
N PRO A 178 -21.75 48.47 -8.96
CA PRO A 178 -21.37 48.91 -7.63
C PRO A 178 -19.85 49.15 -7.53
N SER A 179 -19.51 50.26 -6.88
CA SER A 179 -18.16 50.78 -6.63
C SER A 179 -17.22 49.83 -5.86
N PRO A 180 -15.89 50.00 -5.99
CA PRO A 180 -14.90 49.18 -5.28
C PRO A 180 -14.85 49.53 -3.79
N ARG A 181 -15.23 48.58 -2.93
CA ARG A 181 -15.03 48.68 -1.48
C ARG A 181 -13.62 48.19 -1.10
N ARG A 182 -12.75 49.15 -0.74
CA ARG A 182 -11.56 48.93 0.08
C ARG A 182 -11.94 48.24 1.40
N ARG A 183 -11.34 47.08 1.71
CA ARG A 183 -11.12 46.60 3.10
C ARG A 183 -9.88 45.70 3.10
N ARG A 184 -8.75 46.27 3.53
CA ARG A 184 -8.11 46.08 4.86
C ARG A 184 -7.34 44.77 4.94
N GLN A 185 -6.03 44.89 4.71
CA GLN A 185 -5.01 43.91 5.10
C GLN A 185 -5.02 43.72 6.62
N PRO A 186 -4.94 42.48 7.14
CA PRO A 186 -4.51 42.21 8.50
C PRO A 186 -2.99 42.23 8.60
N THR A 187 -2.44 43.10 9.43
CA THR A 187 -1.07 43.03 9.94
C THR A 187 -0.92 41.92 10.99
N PRO A 188 0.27 41.31 11.10
CA PRO A 188 0.52 40.19 12.00
C PRO A 188 0.92 40.67 13.41
N PRO A 189 0.59 39.89 14.46
CA PRO A 189 1.41 39.92 15.67
C PRO A 189 1.85 38.52 16.11
N GLY A 190 3.05 38.43 16.67
CA GLY A 190 3.36 37.39 17.67
C GLY A 190 4.59 36.55 17.43
N ARG A 191 5.77 37.17 17.43
CA ARG A 191 7.06 36.50 17.58
C ARG A 191 7.19 35.98 19.03
N ALA A 192 6.84 34.73 19.28
CA ALA A 192 7.08 34.06 20.56
C ALA A 192 8.47 33.39 20.57
N LEU A 193 9.34 33.92 21.41
CA LEU A 193 10.65 33.38 21.75
C LEU A 193 10.52 32.20 22.72
N ARG A 194 11.43 31.24 22.56
CA ARG A 194 11.99 30.31 23.57
C ARG A 194 11.04 29.33 24.26
N SER A 195 11.25 28.04 23.94
CA SER A 195 11.34 27.00 24.98
C SER A 195 12.36 25.95 24.55
N THR A 196 13.57 26.10 25.07
CA THR A 196 14.60 25.06 25.10
C THR A 196 14.16 23.98 26.09
N ARG A 197 13.67 22.84 25.60
CA ARG A 197 13.49 21.65 26.43
C ARG A 197 14.39 20.51 25.95
N SER A 198 15.54 20.44 26.61
CA SER A 198 16.11 19.22 27.18
C SER A 198 16.30 18.03 26.23
N ARG A 199 17.43 18.04 25.50
CA ARG A 199 18.18 16.81 25.19
C ARG A 199 18.58 16.13 26.51
N ARG A 200 17.86 15.07 26.89
CA ARG A 200 18.34 14.08 27.85
C ARG A 200 18.38 12.73 27.16
N GLY A 201 19.61 12.26 26.95
CA GLY A 201 20.01 10.87 27.12
C GLY A 201 19.29 9.82 26.30
N TRP A 202 19.69 9.66 25.03
CA TRP A 202 19.79 8.33 24.44
C TRP A 202 21.23 7.86 24.63
N SER A 203 21.49 7.39 25.85
CA SER A 203 22.69 6.63 26.16
C SER A 203 22.23 5.24 26.58
N SER A 204 22.86 4.23 25.99
CA SER A 204 22.90 2.82 26.40
C SER A 204 21.57 2.05 26.50
N CYS A 205 21.14 1.50 25.36
CA CYS A 205 20.58 0.15 25.31
C CYS A 205 21.40 -0.66 24.28
N VAL A 206 22.55 -1.16 24.72
CA VAL A 206 23.20 -2.33 24.12
C VAL A 206 22.31 -3.52 24.49
N SER A 207 21.34 -3.82 23.63
CA SER A 207 20.55 -5.03 23.74
C SER A 207 21.45 -6.21 23.34
N ARG A 208 21.69 -7.09 24.31
CA ARG A 208 22.17 -8.46 24.09
C ARG A 208 21.31 -9.11 23.00
N LEU A 209 21.95 -9.62 21.95
CA LEU A 209 21.30 -10.50 20.98
C LEU A 209 20.85 -11.79 21.70
N PRO A 210 19.58 -12.22 21.57
CA PRO A 210 19.17 -13.56 21.92
C PRO A 210 19.74 -14.58 20.90
N PRO A 211 19.95 -15.85 21.30
CA PRO A 211 20.33 -16.91 20.37
C PRO A 211 19.24 -17.13 19.31
N GLY A 212 19.68 -17.39 18.08
CA GLY A 212 18.81 -17.49 16.90
C GLY A 212 17.77 -18.62 16.97
N PRO A 213 16.64 -18.48 16.27
CA PRO A 213 15.60 -19.49 16.24
C PRO A 213 16.06 -20.74 15.48
N SER A 214 15.78 -21.89 16.10
CA SER A 214 15.86 -23.23 15.56
C SER A 214 15.06 -23.37 14.26
N SER A 215 15.64 -24.08 13.28
CA SER A 215 15.03 -24.42 12.00
C SER A 215 13.61 -24.97 12.12
N PRO A 216 12.65 -24.55 11.28
CA PRO A 216 11.34 -25.17 11.23
C PRO A 216 11.40 -26.54 10.52
N ARG A 217 10.76 -27.53 11.13
CA ARG A 217 10.45 -28.83 10.53
C ARG A 217 9.44 -28.66 9.38
N PRO A 218 9.47 -29.51 8.34
CA PRO A 218 8.51 -29.45 7.24
C PRO A 218 7.12 -29.90 7.73
N HIS A 219 6.13 -29.01 7.58
CA HIS A 219 4.72 -29.37 7.73
C HIS A 219 4.23 -30.04 6.43
N HIS A 220 3.70 -31.24 6.58
CA HIS A 220 2.95 -31.94 5.55
C HIS A 220 1.59 -31.25 5.33
N GLY A 221 1.27 -31.00 4.06
CA GLY A 221 -0.05 -31.20 3.47
C GLY A 221 -1.22 -30.36 4.00
N TRP A 222 -1.40 -29.17 3.42
CA TRP A 222 -2.72 -28.55 3.30
C TRP A 222 -3.04 -28.41 1.81
N THR A 223 -3.72 -29.42 1.27
CA THR A 223 -4.28 -29.41 -0.09
C THR A 223 -5.76 -29.05 -0.01
N GLY A 224 -6.15 -27.97 -0.69
CA GLY A 224 -7.53 -27.80 -1.13
C GLY A 224 -8.25 -26.56 -0.61
N PHE A 225 -7.94 -25.39 -1.20
CA PHE A 225 -8.95 -24.34 -1.37
C PHE A 225 -9.10 -24.11 -2.89
N PRO A 226 -10.29 -24.33 -3.48
CA PRO A 226 -10.49 -24.09 -4.90
C PRO A 226 -10.41 -22.58 -5.17
N SER A 227 -9.37 -22.15 -5.86
CA SER A 227 -9.23 -20.80 -6.41
C SER A 227 -10.29 -20.54 -7.47
N LEU A 228 -11.47 -20.10 -7.05
CA LEU A 228 -12.43 -19.39 -7.90
C LEU A 228 -12.11 -17.90 -7.84
N LEU A 229 -10.97 -17.51 -8.43
CA LEU A 229 -10.69 -16.11 -8.73
C LEU A 229 -11.22 -15.80 -10.14
N PRO A 230 -12.12 -14.82 -10.32
CA PRO A 230 -12.53 -14.36 -11.64
C PRO A 230 -11.33 -13.77 -12.40
N GLY A 231 -11.14 -14.24 -13.64
CA GLY A 231 -9.94 -14.06 -14.45
C GLY A 231 -9.73 -12.69 -15.11
N SER A 232 -10.04 -11.58 -14.45
CA SER A 232 -9.94 -10.25 -15.08
C SER A 232 -8.56 -9.58 -15.01
N TRP A 233 -7.56 -10.16 -14.33
CA TRP A 233 -6.24 -9.52 -14.12
C TRP A 233 -5.03 -10.34 -14.59
N ARG A 234 -5.22 -11.35 -15.44
CA ARG A 234 -4.07 -12.00 -16.10
C ARG A 234 -3.53 -11.05 -17.16
N ALA A 235 -2.52 -10.27 -16.81
CA ALA A 235 -1.63 -9.67 -17.79
C ALA A 235 -1.07 -10.80 -18.67
N THR A 236 -1.49 -10.85 -19.93
CA THR A 236 -0.85 -11.69 -20.95
C THR A 236 0.63 -11.36 -20.97
N PRO A 237 1.54 -12.33 -20.78
CA PRO A 237 2.96 -12.07 -20.98
C PRO A 237 3.15 -11.71 -22.45
N ALA A 238 3.58 -10.47 -22.73
CA ALA A 238 4.11 -10.11 -24.03
C ALA A 238 5.40 -10.92 -24.22
N VAL A 239 5.31 -11.97 -25.03
CA VAL A 239 6.49 -12.71 -25.50
C VAL A 239 7.25 -11.76 -26.42
N ILE A 240 8.33 -11.16 -25.93
CA ILE A 240 9.31 -10.48 -26.75
C ILE A 240 10.15 -11.59 -27.39
N VAL A 241 9.97 -11.81 -28.69
CA VAL A 241 10.83 -12.65 -29.54
C VAL A 241 11.98 -11.80 -30.09
#